data_AF-A0A8K0G7Z7-F1
#
_entry.id   AF-A0A8K0G7Z7-F1
#
_cell.length_a   1.000
_cell.length_b   1.000
_cell.length_c   1.000
_cell.angle_alpha   90.00
_cell.angle_beta   90.00
_cell.angle_gamma   90.00
#
_symmetry.space_group_name_H-M   'P 1'
#
loop_
_entity.id
_entity.type
_entity.pdbx_description
1 polymer ?
#
loop_
_entity_poly.entity_id
_entity_poly.type
_entity_poly.pdbx_seq_one_letter_code
_entity_poly.pdbx_strand_id
1 'polypeptide(L)'
;VCIPLRKTLNWNKPVVFLLHYKNVNIKTIHMLDIIKVIVMSLDIIMIECDNLAVAGAKAVEDLKDLSLTHMLQVTPSNAKKIFTCFQNAYPIRTKVAHFVNPPSFFKYFYALLKPFMGKKLKERIKLHDGKEMKEIYNDIPCSVLPIEYGGEDGSINDMAAEWKKKVESYRDWFLDDAKYCSDESRRCQDSSWSLWRTLFGN
;
A
#
# COMPACT_ATOMS: atom_id res chain seq x y z
N VAL A 1 9.02 -4.87 0.94
CA VAL A 1 9.27 -4.35 -0.42
C VAL A 1 7.94 -4.31 -1.15
N CYS A 2 7.62 -3.18 -1.80
CA CYS A 2 6.44 -3.01 -2.63
C CYS A 2 6.82 -3.21 -4.10
N ILE A 3 6.26 -4.23 -4.73
CA ILE A 3 6.63 -4.72 -6.05
C ILE A 3 5.40 -4.65 -6.97
N PRO A 4 5.34 -3.66 -7.86
CA PRO A 4 4.44 -3.68 -9.01
C PRO A 4 4.73 -4.87 -9.93
N LEU A 5 3.73 -5.71 -10.20
CA LEU A 5 3.88 -6.91 -11.02
C LEU A 5 3.93 -6.57 -12.50
N ARG A 6 4.99 -7.01 -13.19
CA ARG A 6 5.37 -6.58 -14.55
C ARG A 6 4.27 -6.79 -15.57
N LYS A 7 3.62 -7.96 -15.55
CA LYS A 7 2.53 -8.32 -16.48
C LYS A 7 1.26 -7.48 -16.31
N THR A 8 1.20 -6.61 -15.31
CA THR A 8 0.03 -5.75 -15.01
C THR A 8 0.27 -4.28 -15.32
N LEU A 9 1.47 -3.92 -15.78
CA LEU A 9 1.82 -2.56 -16.19
C LEU A 9 1.37 -2.23 -17.63
N ASN A 10 0.35 -2.92 -18.13
CA ASN A 10 -0.18 -2.76 -19.48
C ASN A 10 -1.50 -1.98 -19.51
N TRP A 11 -1.80 -1.43 -20.68
CA TRP A 11 -3.06 -0.77 -21.00
C TRP A 11 -4.26 -1.70 -20.71
N ASN A 12 -5.28 -1.16 -20.05
CA ASN A 12 -6.59 -1.75 -19.72
C ASN A 12 -6.74 -2.61 -18.46
N LYS A 13 -5.70 -2.81 -17.63
CA LYS A 13 -5.85 -3.61 -16.40
C LYS A 13 -5.39 -2.85 -15.15
N PRO A 14 -6.04 -3.09 -13.99
CA PRO A 14 -5.53 -2.56 -12.73
C PRO A 14 -4.13 -3.07 -12.46
N VAL A 15 -3.25 -2.18 -12.00
CA VAL A 15 -1.89 -2.54 -11.58
C VAL A 15 -1.97 -3.40 -10.33
N VAL A 16 -1.21 -4.49 -10.27
CA VAL A 16 -1.13 -5.35 -9.09
C VAL A 16 0.16 -5.06 -8.35
N PHE A 17 0.03 -4.74 -7.07
CA PHE A 17 1.16 -4.57 -6.15
C PHE A 17 1.26 -5.79 -5.25
N LEU A 18 2.45 -6.36 -5.17
CA LEU A 18 2.82 -7.38 -4.19
C LEU A 18 3.69 -6.74 -3.11
N LEU A 19 3.27 -6.87 -1.87
CA LEU A 19 3.96 -6.38 -0.70
C LEU A 19 4.37 -7.56 0.16
N HIS A 20 5.66 -7.69 0.41
CA HIS A 20 6.22 -8.75 1.27
C HIS A 20 7.37 -8.20 2.14
N TYR A 21 7.63 -8.82 3.28
CA TYR A 21 8.56 -8.28 4.29
C TYR A 21 9.81 -9.14 4.54
N LYS A 22 10.01 -10.20 3.75
CA LYS A 22 11.10 -11.20 3.86
C LYS A 22 12.50 -10.65 4.12
N ASN A 23 12.87 -9.54 3.48
CA ASN A 23 14.22 -8.96 3.57
C ASN A 23 14.29 -7.71 4.47
N VAL A 24 13.24 -7.45 5.26
CA VAL A 24 13.21 -6.33 6.19
C VAL A 24 13.83 -6.78 7.51
N ASN A 25 14.95 -6.18 7.90
CA ASN A 25 15.52 -6.43 9.22
C ASN A 25 14.64 -5.78 10.29
N ILE A 26 13.89 -6.64 10.98
CA ILE A 26 12.84 -6.28 11.95
C ILE A 26 13.36 -5.44 13.13
N LYS A 27 14.64 -5.55 13.47
CA LYS A 27 15.23 -4.84 14.61
C LYS A 27 15.70 -3.43 14.26
N THR A 28 15.91 -3.15 12.98
CA THR A 28 16.61 -1.94 12.52
C THR A 28 15.73 -1.01 11.69
N ILE A 29 14.70 -1.56 11.02
CA ILE A 29 13.83 -0.80 10.14
C ILE A 29 12.49 -0.56 10.85
N HIS A 30 12.10 0.70 10.98
CA HIS A 30 10.82 1.08 11.57
C HIS A 30 9.67 0.93 10.58
N MET A 31 8.45 0.77 11.10
CA MET A 31 7.27 0.56 10.26
C MET A 31 6.98 1.75 9.33
N LEU A 32 7.30 2.98 9.76
CA LEU A 32 7.15 4.17 8.92
C LEU A 32 8.14 4.20 7.75
N ASP A 33 9.34 3.64 7.90
CA ASP A 33 10.32 3.55 6.81
C ASP A 33 9.81 2.59 5.72
N ILE A 34 9.20 1.48 6.14
CA ILE A 34 8.57 0.51 5.23
C ILE A 34 7.44 1.19 4.46
N ILE A 35 6.59 1.96 5.14
CA ILE A 35 5.51 2.73 4.51
C ILE A 35 6.08 3.76 3.53
N LYS A 36 7.18 4.45 3.88
CA LYS A 36 7.84 5.40 2.98
C LYS A 36 8.31 4.70 1.70
N VAL A 37 8.90 3.51 1.79
CA VAL A 37 9.29 2.72 0.60
C VAL A 37 8.08 2.33 -0.24
N ILE A 38 6.95 1.95 0.38
CA ILE A 38 5.70 1.63 -0.34
C ILE A 38 5.21 2.84 -1.13
N VAL A 39 5.18 4.01 -0.48
CA VAL A 39 4.78 5.29 -1.07
C VAL A 39 5.72 5.69 -2.21
N MET A 40 7.04 5.53 -2.05
CA MET A 40 8.02 5.78 -3.11
C MET A 40 7.80 4.88 -4.34
N SER A 41 7.53 3.59 -4.16
CA SER A 41 7.19 2.69 -5.27
C SER A 41 5.89 3.13 -5.97
N LEU A 42 4.91 3.61 -5.22
CA LEU A 42 3.66 4.13 -5.79
C LEU A 42 3.89 5.41 -6.58
N ASP A 43 4.70 6.33 -6.07
CA ASP A 43 5.03 7.59 -6.75
C ASP A 43 5.68 7.33 -8.12
N ILE A 44 6.63 6.40 -8.18
CA ILE A 44 7.26 5.99 -9.45
C ILE A 44 6.21 5.44 -10.42
N ILE A 45 5.35 4.53 -9.98
CA ILE A 45 4.32 3.96 -10.88
C ILE A 45 3.28 5.00 -11.29
N MET A 46 2.93 5.97 -10.43
CA MET A 46 2.03 7.05 -10.82
C MET A 46 2.62 7.92 -11.93
N ILE A 47 3.94 8.11 -11.94
CA ILE A 47 4.64 8.87 -12.99
C ILE A 47 4.74 8.05 -14.28
N GLU A 48 5.04 6.76 -14.18
CA GLU A 48 5.36 5.94 -15.34
C GLU A 48 4.16 5.19 -15.95
N CYS A 49 3.05 5.06 -15.21
CA CYS A 49 1.93 4.22 -15.59
C CYS A 49 0.58 4.88 -15.30
N ASP A 50 0.05 5.58 -16.30
CA ASP A 50 -1.28 6.21 -16.24
C ASP A 50 -2.41 5.24 -15.87
N ASN A 51 -2.24 3.94 -16.17
CA ASN A 51 -3.22 2.91 -15.83
C ASN A 51 -3.44 2.79 -14.31
N LEU A 52 -2.46 3.17 -13.48
CA LEU A 52 -2.66 3.19 -12.04
C LEU A 52 -3.78 4.16 -11.64
N ALA A 53 -3.84 5.34 -12.27
CA ALA A 53 -4.89 6.32 -12.06
C ALA A 53 -6.20 5.93 -12.77
N VAL A 54 -6.11 5.43 -14.01
CA VAL A 54 -7.27 5.11 -14.85
C VAL A 54 -7.96 3.81 -14.42
N ALA A 55 -7.21 2.70 -14.41
CA ALA A 55 -7.72 1.37 -14.11
C ALA A 55 -7.71 1.05 -12.61
N GLY A 56 -6.91 1.75 -11.80
CA GLY A 56 -6.79 1.53 -10.36
C GLY A 56 -5.77 0.45 -10.00
N ALA A 57 -5.78 0.03 -8.73
CA ALA A 57 -4.80 -0.90 -8.18
C ALA A 57 -5.45 -2.10 -7.47
N LYS A 58 -4.78 -3.25 -7.51
CA LYS A 58 -5.01 -4.39 -6.61
C LYS A 58 -3.77 -4.60 -5.76
N ALA A 59 -3.94 -4.99 -4.50
CA ALA A 59 -2.83 -5.25 -3.60
C ALA A 59 -2.87 -6.69 -3.08
N VAL A 60 -1.70 -7.30 -2.97
CA VAL A 60 -1.45 -8.56 -2.24
C VAL A 60 -0.43 -8.25 -1.16
N GLU A 61 -0.87 -8.30 0.10
CA GLU A 61 -0.10 -8.02 1.29
C GLU A 61 0.25 -9.35 1.98
N ASP A 62 1.49 -9.80 1.83
CA ASP A 62 2.00 -10.99 2.50
C ASP A 62 2.55 -10.63 3.88
N LEU A 63 1.80 -11.02 4.90
CA LEU A 63 2.09 -10.70 6.29
C LEU A 63 2.98 -11.74 6.99
N LYS A 64 3.45 -12.77 6.27
CA LYS A 64 4.22 -13.89 6.84
C LYS A 64 5.41 -13.45 7.68
N ASP A 65 6.13 -12.42 7.22
CA ASP A 65 7.36 -11.93 7.84
C ASP A 65 7.12 -10.68 8.73
N LEU A 66 5.87 -10.27 8.95
CA LEU A 66 5.55 -9.08 9.73
C LEU A 66 5.45 -9.42 11.24
N SER A 67 6.32 -8.79 12.03
CA SER A 67 6.36 -9.03 13.48
C SER A 67 5.28 -8.25 14.26
N LEU A 68 4.93 -8.74 15.46
CA LEU A 68 4.08 -7.99 16.39
C LEU A 68 4.70 -6.64 16.75
N THR A 69 6.02 -6.59 16.92
CA THR A 69 6.76 -5.37 17.25
C THR A 69 6.55 -4.29 16.18
N HIS A 70 6.58 -4.64 14.89
CA HIS A 70 6.29 -3.69 13.81
C HIS A 70 4.85 -3.20 13.83
N MET A 71 3.89 -4.09 14.04
CA MET A 71 2.48 -3.69 14.11
C MET A 71 2.22 -2.74 15.27
N LEU A 72 2.83 -2.97 16.43
CA LEU A 72 2.70 -2.09 17.60
C LEU A 72 3.33 -0.70 17.40
N GLN A 73 4.25 -0.53 16.44
CA GLN A 73 4.76 0.80 16.08
C GLN A 73 3.71 1.65 15.34
N VAL A 74 2.66 1.04 14.79
CA VAL A 74 1.57 1.77 14.13
C VAL A 74 0.61 2.31 15.19
N THR A 75 0.90 3.52 15.66
CA THR A 75 -0.01 4.24 16.56
C THR A 75 -1.34 4.57 15.88
N PRO A 76 -2.45 4.75 16.63
CA PRO A 76 -3.73 5.18 16.05
C PRO A 76 -3.64 6.48 15.24
N SER A 77 -2.78 7.42 15.66
CA SER A 77 -2.51 8.66 14.93
C SER A 77 -1.85 8.38 13.58
N ASN A 78 -0.83 7.52 13.54
CA ASN A 78 -0.17 7.12 12.31
C ASN A 78 -1.12 6.33 11.41
N ALA A 79 -1.89 5.39 11.95
CA ALA A 79 -2.92 4.66 11.23
C ALA A 79 -3.89 5.60 10.53
N LYS A 80 -4.45 6.58 11.26
CA LYS A 80 -5.35 7.58 10.67
C LYS A 80 -4.70 8.32 9.51
N LYS A 81 -3.45 8.76 9.65
CA LYS A 81 -2.70 9.44 8.57
C LYS A 81 -2.51 8.53 7.35
N ILE A 82 -2.07 7.29 7.57
CA ILE A 82 -1.84 6.30 6.51
C ILE A 82 -3.13 6.03 5.73
N PHE A 83 -4.23 5.72 6.44
CA PHE A 83 -5.52 5.48 5.80
C PHE A 83 -6.10 6.72 5.13
N THR A 84 -5.89 7.91 5.69
CA THR A 84 -6.31 9.16 5.03
C THR A 84 -5.52 9.36 3.74
N CYS A 85 -4.21 9.10 3.76
CA CYS A 85 -3.34 9.22 2.60
C CYS A 85 -3.81 8.30 1.46
N PHE A 86 -3.95 7.00 1.73
CA PHE A 86 -4.34 6.03 0.70
C PHE A 86 -5.79 6.15 0.22
N GLN A 87 -6.70 6.67 1.04
CA GLN A 87 -8.12 6.77 0.66
C GLN A 87 -8.49 8.12 0.05
N ASN A 88 -7.83 9.21 0.45
CA ASN A 88 -8.27 10.57 0.15
C ASN A 88 -7.19 11.44 -0.53
N ALA A 89 -5.90 11.10 -0.40
CA ALA A 89 -4.82 11.92 -0.95
C ALA A 89 -4.23 11.33 -2.24
N TYR A 90 -4.00 10.01 -2.28
CA TYR A 90 -3.55 9.34 -3.49
C TYR A 90 -4.69 9.22 -4.51
N PRO A 91 -4.50 9.61 -5.78
CA PRO A 91 -5.51 9.49 -6.84
C PRO A 91 -5.61 8.04 -7.36
N ILE A 92 -5.57 7.06 -6.46
CA ILE A 92 -5.54 5.63 -6.80
C ILE A 92 -6.83 4.96 -6.32
N ARG A 93 -7.53 4.32 -7.26
CA ARG A 93 -8.70 3.50 -6.91
C ARG A 93 -8.28 2.07 -6.55
N THR A 94 -8.18 1.78 -5.25
CA THR A 94 -8.04 0.39 -4.77
C THR A 94 -9.25 -0.43 -5.24
N LYS A 95 -9.05 -1.53 -5.96
CA LYS A 95 -10.09 -2.45 -6.42
C LYS A 95 -10.31 -3.58 -5.43
N VAL A 96 -9.22 -4.15 -4.91
CA VAL A 96 -9.19 -5.19 -3.88
C VAL A 96 -7.84 -5.15 -3.16
N ALA A 97 -7.81 -5.54 -1.89
CA ALA A 97 -6.60 -5.74 -1.10
C ALA A 97 -6.67 -7.12 -0.43
N HIS A 98 -5.84 -8.05 -0.87
CA HIS A 98 -5.70 -9.38 -0.31
C HIS A 98 -4.63 -9.36 0.77
N PHE A 99 -4.95 -9.80 1.97
CA PHE A 99 -4.00 -10.02 3.05
C PHE A 99 -3.79 -11.52 3.22
N VAL A 100 -2.57 -11.98 2.99
CA VAL A 100 -2.21 -13.39 3.00
C VAL A 100 -1.23 -13.69 4.12
N ASN A 101 -1.25 -14.94 4.59
CA ASN A 101 -0.45 -15.42 5.71
C ASN A 101 -0.54 -14.51 6.97
N PRO A 102 -1.75 -14.07 7.40
CA PRO A 102 -1.88 -13.22 8.56
C PRO A 102 -1.43 -13.97 9.81
N PRO A 103 -0.56 -13.39 10.65
CA PRO A 103 -0.23 -14.00 11.93
C PRO A 103 -1.47 -14.02 12.83
N SER A 104 -1.49 -14.93 13.80
CA SER A 104 -2.67 -15.20 14.65
C SER A 104 -3.23 -13.96 15.38
N PHE A 105 -2.37 -12.99 15.68
CA PHE A 105 -2.74 -11.74 16.34
C PHE A 105 -3.26 -10.66 15.39
N PHE A 106 -3.14 -10.83 14.07
CA PHE A 106 -3.52 -9.83 13.07
C PHE A 106 -4.99 -9.43 13.15
N LYS A 107 -5.89 -10.35 13.53
CA LYS A 107 -7.32 -10.03 13.69
C LYS A 107 -7.59 -8.90 14.70
N TYR A 108 -6.81 -8.84 15.79
CA TYR A 108 -6.94 -7.80 16.80
C TYR A 108 -6.39 -6.48 16.28
N PHE A 109 -5.25 -6.54 15.59
CA PHE A 109 -4.67 -5.38 14.93
C PHE A 109 -5.61 -4.80 13.87
N TYR A 110 -6.20 -5.65 13.02
CA TYR A 110 -7.20 -5.25 12.04
C TYR A 110 -8.41 -4.59 12.70
N ALA A 111 -8.92 -5.13 13.81
CA ALA A 111 -10.02 -4.53 14.56
C ALA A 111 -9.67 -3.13 15.08
N LEU A 112 -8.42 -2.90 15.51
CA LEU A 112 -7.93 -1.59 15.94
C LEU A 112 -7.86 -0.57 14.79
N LEU A 113 -7.49 -1.03 13.59
CA LEU A 113 -7.36 -0.17 12.41
C LEU A 113 -8.69 0.11 11.69
N LYS A 114 -9.66 -0.81 11.83
CA LYS A 114 -10.98 -0.77 11.16
C LYS A 114 -11.74 0.57 11.32
N PRO A 115 -11.69 1.30 12.45
CA PRO A 115 -12.35 2.61 12.56
C PRO A 115 -11.84 3.66 11.57
N PHE A 116 -10.58 3.57 11.13
CA PHE A 116 -9.97 4.53 10.19
C PHE A 116 -10.23 4.19 8.71
N MET A 117 -10.78 3.00 8.44
CA MET A 117 -11.12 2.56 7.08
C MET A 117 -12.54 2.99 6.71
N GLY A 118 -12.71 3.60 5.54
CA GLY A 118 -14.01 3.90 4.96
C GLY A 118 -14.75 2.63 4.52
N LYS A 119 -16.07 2.73 4.32
CA LYS A 119 -16.94 1.60 3.92
C LYS A 119 -16.41 0.89 2.66
N LYS A 120 -16.05 1.66 1.62
CA LYS A 120 -15.50 1.13 0.36
C LYS A 120 -14.21 0.32 0.54
N LEU A 121 -13.32 0.74 1.44
CA LEU A 121 -12.07 0.02 1.69
C LEU A 121 -12.33 -1.28 2.46
N LYS A 122 -13.19 -1.23 3.49
CA LYS A 122 -13.60 -2.41 4.26
C LYS A 122 -14.20 -3.51 3.38
N GLU A 123 -15.03 -3.15 2.40
CA GLU A 123 -15.64 -4.08 1.43
C GLU A 123 -14.65 -4.68 0.43
N ARG A 124 -13.47 -4.06 0.27
CA ARG A 124 -12.43 -4.46 -0.68
C ARG A 124 -11.29 -5.24 -0.04
N ILE A 125 -11.28 -5.36 1.29
CA ILE A 125 -10.27 -6.12 2.03
C ILE A 125 -10.71 -7.58 2.09
N LYS A 126 -9.84 -8.49 1.66
CA LYS A 126 -10.02 -9.94 1.74
C LYS A 126 -8.90 -10.53 2.59
N LEU A 127 -9.25 -11.23 3.67
CA LEU A 127 -8.30 -11.88 4.58
C LEU A 127 -8.25 -13.37 4.27
N HIS A 128 -7.05 -13.89 3.98
CA HIS A 128 -6.84 -15.30 3.62
C HIS A 128 -6.12 -16.00 4.76
N ASP A 129 -6.76 -16.98 5.39
CA ASP A 129 -6.23 -17.68 6.59
C ASP A 129 -5.14 -18.74 6.29
N GLY A 130 -4.66 -18.79 5.05
CA GLY A 130 -3.63 -19.71 4.57
C GLY A 130 -4.17 -20.95 3.86
N LYS A 131 -5.46 -21.29 4.00
CA LYS A 131 -6.08 -22.41 3.26
C LYS A 131 -6.61 -21.99 1.88
N GLU A 132 -6.85 -20.69 1.71
CA GLU A 132 -7.64 -20.11 0.62
C GLU A 132 -6.81 -19.31 -0.39
N MET A 133 -5.48 -19.52 -0.48
CA MET A 133 -4.63 -18.78 -1.45
C MET A 133 -5.15 -18.84 -2.90
N LYS A 134 -5.89 -19.90 -3.26
CA LYS A 134 -6.52 -20.03 -4.59
C LYS A 134 -7.64 -19.01 -4.83
N GLU A 135 -8.29 -18.49 -3.79
CA GLU A 135 -9.34 -17.48 -3.92
C GLU A 135 -8.83 -16.14 -4.46
N ILE A 136 -7.54 -15.87 -4.27
CA ILE A 136 -6.88 -14.70 -4.88
C ILE A 136 -6.99 -14.75 -6.40
N TYR A 137 -7.02 -15.96 -6.99
CA TYR A 137 -7.13 -16.15 -8.43
C TYR A 137 -8.44 -15.67 -9.04
N ASN A 138 -9.49 -15.50 -8.21
CA ASN A 138 -10.75 -14.92 -8.65
C ASN A 138 -10.59 -13.42 -9.01
N ASP A 139 -9.68 -12.73 -8.34
CA ASP A 139 -9.42 -11.31 -8.58
C ASP A 139 -8.13 -11.08 -9.36
N ILE A 140 -7.09 -11.89 -9.18
CA ILE A 140 -5.75 -11.70 -9.76
C ILE A 140 -5.34 -12.99 -10.48
N PRO A 141 -5.22 -12.99 -11.82
CA PRO A 141 -4.83 -14.18 -12.56
C PRO A 141 -3.52 -14.80 -12.06
N CYS A 142 -3.49 -16.12 -11.92
CA CYS A 142 -2.31 -16.84 -11.42
C CYS A 142 -1.04 -16.51 -12.24
N SER A 143 -1.17 -16.36 -13.56
CA SER A 143 -0.06 -16.08 -14.47
C SER A 143 0.67 -14.76 -14.23
N VAL A 144 0.08 -13.81 -13.48
CA VAL A 144 0.72 -12.54 -13.13
C VAL A 144 1.46 -12.58 -11.80
N LEU A 145 1.24 -13.61 -10.98
CA LEU A 145 1.88 -13.74 -9.67
C LEU A 145 3.28 -14.37 -9.80
N PRO A 146 4.18 -14.13 -8.84
CA PRO A 146 5.46 -14.84 -8.77
C PRO A 146 5.27 -16.33 -8.46
N ILE A 147 6.30 -17.12 -8.75
CA ILE A 147 6.31 -18.58 -8.51
C ILE A 147 6.04 -18.94 -7.05
N GLU A 148 6.48 -18.11 -6.10
CA GLU A 148 6.27 -18.34 -4.66
C GLU A 148 4.79 -18.22 -4.24
N TYR A 149 3.96 -17.58 -5.07
CA TYR A 149 2.52 -17.44 -4.88
C TYR A 149 1.73 -18.34 -5.84
N GLY A 150 2.38 -19.33 -6.46
CA GLY A 150 1.78 -20.30 -7.37
C GLY A 150 1.68 -19.84 -8.83
N GLY A 151 2.23 -18.66 -9.15
CA GLY A 151 2.17 -18.07 -10.48
C GLY A 151 3.35 -18.39 -11.39
N GLU A 152 3.48 -17.61 -12.45
CA GLU A 152 4.41 -17.85 -13.57
C GLU A 152 5.27 -16.61 -13.92
N ASP A 153 5.22 -15.52 -13.16
CA ASP A 153 5.92 -14.26 -13.47
C ASP A 153 7.38 -14.19 -12.97
N GLY A 154 8.04 -15.34 -12.79
CA GLY A 154 9.41 -15.42 -12.26
C GLY A 154 9.48 -15.33 -10.73
N SER A 155 10.69 -15.15 -10.18
CA SER A 155 10.92 -15.18 -8.72
C SER A 155 10.73 -13.80 -8.07
N ILE A 156 10.26 -13.81 -6.82
CA ILE A 156 10.12 -12.57 -6.03
C ILE A 156 11.47 -11.87 -5.80
N ASN A 157 12.56 -12.64 -5.70
CA ASN A 157 13.89 -12.10 -5.44
C ASN A 157 14.41 -11.29 -6.64
N ASP A 158 14.18 -11.78 -7.85
CA ASP A 158 14.58 -11.08 -9.08
C ASP A 158 13.79 -9.79 -9.24
N MET A 159 12.47 -9.86 -9.01
CA MET A 159 11.61 -8.67 -9.03
C MET A 159 12.01 -7.65 -7.97
N ALA A 160 12.35 -8.09 -6.76
CA ALA A 160 12.79 -7.21 -5.68
C ALA A 160 14.13 -6.53 -6.03
N ALA A 161 15.06 -7.25 -6.66
CA ALA A 161 16.35 -6.69 -7.08
C ALA A 161 16.17 -5.67 -8.21
N GLU A 162 15.29 -5.94 -9.17
CA GLU A 162 14.90 -5.01 -10.23
C GLU A 162 14.29 -3.73 -9.64
N TRP A 163 13.29 -3.88 -8.77
CA TRP A 163 12.62 -2.75 -8.13
C TRP A 163 13.52 -1.95 -7.20
N LYS A 164 14.46 -2.59 -6.52
CA LYS A 164 15.48 -1.87 -5.74
C LYS A 164 16.27 -0.92 -6.64
N LYS A 165 16.80 -1.41 -7.77
CA LYS A 165 17.54 -0.57 -8.72
C LYS A 165 16.68 0.56 -9.28
N LYS A 166 15.41 0.28 -9.55
CA LYS A 166 14.44 1.27 -10.03
C LYS A 166 14.19 2.39 -9.02
N VAL A 167 13.97 2.05 -7.74
CA VAL A 167 13.79 3.07 -6.70
C VAL A 167 15.08 3.88 -6.50
N GLU A 168 16.25 3.22 -6.55
CA GLU A 168 17.56 3.89 -6.46
C GLU A 168 17.81 4.84 -7.63
N SER A 169 17.34 4.53 -8.85
CA SER A 169 17.48 5.44 -10.00
C SER A 169 16.64 6.72 -9.87
N TYR A 170 15.60 6.71 -9.05
CA TYR A 170 14.75 7.88 -8.76
C TYR A 170 15.27 8.71 -7.57
N ARG A 171 16.44 8.38 -7.00
CA ARG A 171 16.98 9.03 -5.80
C ARG A 171 16.99 10.55 -5.91
N ASP A 172 17.49 11.10 -6.99
CA ASP A 172 17.62 12.56 -7.14
C ASP A 172 16.25 13.23 -7.28
N TRP A 173 15.29 12.56 -7.93
CA TRP A 173 13.90 13.02 -7.97
C TRP A 173 13.29 13.07 -6.57
N PHE A 174 13.45 12.03 -5.76
CA PHE A 174 12.94 12.02 -4.37
C PHE A 174 13.61 13.09 -3.48
N LEU A 175 14.90 13.36 -3.68
CA LEU A 175 15.59 14.41 -2.94
C LEU A 175 15.13 15.81 -3.33
N ASP A 176 14.75 16.01 -4.60
CA ASP A 176 14.16 17.26 -5.04
C ASP A 176 12.72 17.40 -4.54
N ASP A 177 11.89 16.37 -4.70
CA ASP A 177 10.50 16.32 -4.23
C ASP A 177 10.39 16.61 -2.73
N ALA A 178 11.31 16.08 -1.91
CA ALA A 178 11.34 16.32 -0.47
C ALA A 178 11.48 17.81 -0.07
N LYS A 179 11.92 18.69 -0.98
CA LYS A 179 11.98 20.15 -0.75
C LYS A 179 10.60 20.80 -0.80
N TYR A 180 9.63 20.17 -1.47
CA TYR A 180 8.30 20.71 -1.68
C TYR A 180 7.30 20.06 -0.71
N CYS A 181 7.44 20.35 0.57
CA CYS A 181 6.48 19.94 1.60
C CYS A 181 5.63 21.13 2.05
N SER A 182 4.36 20.88 2.35
CA SER A 182 3.51 21.86 3.00
C SER A 182 4.09 22.24 4.37
N ASP A 183 4.31 23.54 4.59
CA ASP A 183 4.65 24.07 5.91
C ASP A 183 3.38 24.05 6.79
N GLU A 184 3.23 22.98 7.56
CA GLU A 184 2.10 22.74 8.45
C GLU A 184 1.93 23.84 9.51
N SER A 185 3.01 24.57 9.86
CA SER A 185 2.92 25.70 10.80
C SER A 185 2.14 26.88 10.23
N ARG A 186 2.07 26.98 8.89
CA ARG A 186 1.30 28.00 8.16
C ARG A 186 -0.13 27.55 7.84
N ARG A 187 -0.52 26.33 8.21
CA ARG A 187 -1.90 25.87 8.02
C ARG A 187 -2.82 26.71 8.89
N CYS A 188 -3.74 27.43 8.25
CA CYS A 188 -4.75 28.22 8.95
C CYS A 188 -5.58 27.30 9.86
N GLN A 189 -5.55 27.53 11.17
CA GLN A 189 -6.29 26.73 12.15
C GLN A 189 -7.80 27.02 12.08
N ASP A 190 -8.17 28.24 11.70
CA ASP A 190 -9.54 28.70 11.56
C ASP A 190 -9.84 29.12 10.12
N SER A 191 -10.18 28.14 9.28
CA SER A 191 -10.85 28.47 8.03
C SER A 191 -12.33 28.76 8.32
N SER A 192 -12.88 29.88 7.86
CA SER A 192 -14.34 30.13 7.80
C SER A 192 -15.12 28.94 7.21
N TRP A 193 -14.46 28.11 6.41
CA TRP A 193 -14.93 26.85 5.84
C TRP A 193 -15.37 25.80 6.88
N SER A 194 -14.74 25.72 8.06
CA SER A 194 -15.17 24.82 9.15
C SER A 194 -16.51 25.29 9.75
N LEU A 195 -16.68 26.60 9.90
CA LEU A 195 -17.92 27.27 10.27
C LEU A 195 -19.03 27.05 9.21
N TRP A 196 -18.72 27.20 7.93
CA TRP A 196 -19.66 26.90 6.82
C TRP A 196 -20.10 25.43 6.78
N ARG A 197 -19.18 24.48 6.99
CA ARG A 197 -19.52 23.04 7.07
C ARG A 197 -20.43 22.73 8.26
N THR A 198 -20.24 23.43 9.38
CA THR A 198 -21.02 23.25 10.61
C THR A 198 -22.39 23.91 10.51
N LEU A 199 -22.50 25.06 9.83
CA LEU A 199 -23.73 25.81 9.67
C LEU A 199 -24.61 25.34 8.50
N PHE A 200 -24.01 24.80 7.43
CA PHE A 200 -24.72 24.57 6.16
C PHE A 200 -24.38 23.23 5.46
N GLY A 201 -23.57 22.35 6.05
CA GLY A 201 -23.22 21.06 5.46
C GLY A 201 -24.07 19.90 6.00
N ASN A 202 -24.83 19.22 5.13
CA ASN A 202 -25.40 17.88 5.37
C ASN A 202 -24.33 16.79 5.22
#